data_AF-A0A7Y5FX16-F1
#
_entry.id   AF-A0A7Y5FX16-F1
#
_cell.length_a   1.000
_cell.length_b   1.000
_cell.length_c   1.000
_cell.angle_alpha   90.00
_cell.angle_beta   90.00
_cell.angle_gamma   90.00
#
_symmetry.space_group_name_H-M   'P 1'
#
loop_
_entity.id
_entity.type
_entity.pdbx_description
1 polymer ?
#
loop_
_entity_poly.entity_id
_entity_poly.type
_entity_poly.pdbx_seq_one_letter_code
_entity_poly.pdbx_strand_id
1 'polypeptide(L)'
;QVAKTYEIEKNWTQREAFLQKVLPLSEQKGMILYQIALAHWQQKNFDAACQFMAQALNHPDLNRAEKQNARFYLAGFYADAQNVDMARRVLFTMLEEDPGFQPARVFLQRLNATHE
;
A
#
# COMPACT_ATOMS: atom_id res chain seq x y z
N GLN A 1 -22.37 6.48 -14.36
CA GLN A 1 -21.26 5.66 -13.83
C GLN A 1 -19.93 5.91 -14.54
N VAL A 2 -19.88 5.87 -15.88
CA VAL A 2 -18.63 6.02 -16.66
C VAL A 2 -17.89 7.35 -16.42
N ALA A 3 -18.59 8.50 -16.38
CA ALA A 3 -17.95 9.80 -16.15
C ALA A 3 -17.22 9.89 -14.80
N LYS A 4 -17.81 9.36 -13.73
CA LYS A 4 -17.20 9.33 -12.39
C LYS A 4 -15.96 8.44 -12.35
N THR A 5 -16.01 7.28 -13.00
CA THR A 5 -14.84 6.39 -13.11
C THR A 5 -13.72 7.04 -13.91
N TYR A 6 -14.05 7.68 -15.03
CA TYR A 6 -13.08 8.39 -15.88
C TYR A 6 -12.43 9.58 -15.16
N GLU A 7 -13.21 10.36 -14.41
CA GLU A 7 -12.69 11.47 -13.58
C GLU A 7 -11.76 10.96 -12.48
N ILE A 8 -12.11 9.83 -11.84
CA ILE A 8 -11.29 9.18 -10.81
C ILE A 8 -9.97 8.67 -11.41
N GLU A 9 -10.01 7.94 -12.53
CA GLU A 9 -8.82 7.44 -13.24
C GLU A 9 -7.89 8.57 -13.68
N LYS A 10 -8.45 9.64 -14.24
CA LYS A 10 -7.70 10.83 -14.64
C LYS A 10 -7.04 11.50 -13.44
N ASN A 11 -7.72 11.54 -12.29
CA ASN A 11 -7.17 12.11 -11.06
C ASN A 11 -5.96 11.31 -10.55
N TRP A 12 -6.04 9.97 -10.55
CA TRP A 12 -4.92 9.13 -10.09
C TRP A 12 -3.70 9.21 -10.99
N THR A 13 -3.90 9.26 -12.32
CA THR A 13 -2.81 9.44 -13.29
C THR A 13 -2.12 10.79 -13.12
N GLN A 14 -2.91 11.87 -12.98
CA GLN A 14 -2.36 13.21 -12.75
C GLN A 14 -1.63 13.32 -11.41
N ARG A 15 -2.17 12.67 -10.37
CA ARG A 15 -1.53 12.60 -9.05
C ARG A 15 -0.20 11.88 -9.13
N GLU A 16 -0.12 10.72 -9.76
CA GLU A 16 1.13 9.98 -9.96
C GLU A 16 2.17 10.87 -10.68
N ALA A 17 1.78 11.48 -11.80
CA ALA A 17 2.67 12.34 -12.57
C ALA A 17 3.18 13.55 -11.77
N PHE A 18 2.34 14.14 -10.92
CA PHE A 18 2.75 15.20 -10.01
C PHE A 18 3.73 14.69 -8.95
N LEU A 19 3.43 13.56 -8.31
CA LEU A 19 4.27 12.95 -7.28
C LEU A 19 5.66 12.58 -7.81
N GLN A 20 5.75 12.03 -9.02
CA GLN A 20 7.04 11.71 -9.65
C GLN A 20 7.91 12.95 -9.89
N LYS A 21 7.30 14.10 -10.23
CA LYS A 21 8.04 15.37 -10.41
C LYS A 21 8.58 15.93 -9.10
N VAL A 22 7.86 15.76 -8.00
CA VAL A 22 8.27 16.30 -6.68
C VAL A 22 9.18 15.35 -5.91
N LEU A 23 9.14 14.04 -6.21
CA LEU A 23 9.98 13.03 -5.56
C LEU A 23 11.48 13.42 -5.48
N PRO A 24 12.16 13.87 -6.57
CA PRO A 24 13.57 14.24 -6.48
C PRO A 24 13.83 15.50 -5.66
N LEU A 25 12.82 16.35 -5.47
CA LEU A 25 12.90 17.63 -4.76
C LEU A 25 12.49 17.53 -3.27
N SER A 26 11.90 16.41 -2.87
CA SER A 26 11.34 16.24 -1.53
C SER A 26 12.37 15.69 -0.55
N GLU A 27 12.35 16.21 0.67
CA GLU A 27 13.04 15.62 1.82
C GLU A 27 12.27 14.40 2.37
N GLN A 28 10.96 14.32 2.09
CA GLN A 28 10.06 13.24 2.54
C GLN A 28 9.84 12.18 1.44
N LYS A 29 10.93 11.67 0.87
CA LYS A 29 10.87 10.74 -0.28
C LYS A 29 10.10 9.46 0.02
N GLY A 30 10.21 8.90 1.22
CA GLY A 30 9.47 7.71 1.61
C GLY A 30 7.97 7.95 1.61
N MET A 31 7.53 9.12 2.09
CA MET A 31 6.11 9.49 2.02
C MET A 31 5.65 9.71 0.58
N ILE A 32 6.47 10.33 -0.28
CA ILE A 32 6.12 10.46 -1.71
C ILE A 32 6.01 9.09 -2.39
N LEU A 33 6.95 8.16 -2.12
CA LEU A 33 6.90 6.78 -2.63
C LEU A 33 5.64 6.04 -2.16
N TYR A 34 5.26 6.20 -0.89
CA TYR A 34 4.01 5.68 -0.33
C TYR A 34 2.79 6.18 -1.12
N GLN A 35 2.74 7.49 -1.41
CA GLN A 35 1.62 8.08 -2.13
C GLN A 35 1.58 7.65 -3.60
N ILE A 36 2.73 7.43 -4.22
CA ILE A 36 2.83 6.85 -5.57
C ILE A 36 2.29 5.42 -5.56
N ALA A 37 2.65 4.62 -4.55
CA ALA A 37 2.14 3.26 -4.41
C ALA A 37 0.60 3.21 -4.32
N LEU A 38 0.00 4.12 -3.54
CA LEU A 38 -1.47 4.24 -3.48
C LEU A 38 -2.09 4.62 -4.83
N ALA A 39 -1.44 5.52 -5.58
CA ALA A 39 -1.91 5.90 -6.92
C ALA A 39 -1.87 4.71 -7.89
N HIS A 40 -0.82 3.89 -7.85
CA HIS A 40 -0.76 2.65 -8.66
C HIS A 40 -1.81 1.63 -8.23
N TRP A 41 -2.03 1.46 -6.92
CA TRP A 41 -3.07 0.56 -6.42
C TRP A 41 -4.47 0.95 -6.91
N GLN A 42 -4.80 2.24 -6.87
CA GLN A 42 -6.08 2.76 -7.38
C GLN A 42 -6.25 2.52 -8.89
N GLN A 43 -5.14 2.50 -9.63
CA GLN A 43 -5.11 2.16 -11.05
C GLN A 43 -5.07 0.65 -11.32
N LYS A 44 -5.16 -0.20 -10.27
CA LYS A 44 -5.01 -1.66 -10.33
C LYS A 44 -3.63 -2.14 -10.83
N ASN A 45 -2.64 -1.27 -10.81
CA ASN A 45 -1.24 -1.59 -11.14
C ASN A 45 -0.56 -2.19 -9.90
N PHE A 46 -0.99 -3.39 -9.50
CA PHE A 46 -0.63 -3.96 -8.20
C PHE A 46 0.86 -4.23 -8.02
N ASP A 47 1.56 -4.68 -9.07
CA ASP A 47 3.01 -4.91 -9.02
C ASP A 47 3.77 -3.62 -8.71
N ALA A 48 3.42 -2.52 -9.40
CA ALA A 48 4.01 -1.21 -9.17
C ALA A 48 3.65 -0.69 -7.77
N ALA A 49 2.42 -0.88 -7.31
CA ALA A 49 1.99 -0.51 -5.97
C ALA A 49 2.85 -1.21 -4.88
N CYS A 50 3.04 -2.52 -5.00
CA CYS A 50 3.89 -3.28 -4.08
C CYS A 50 5.34 -2.81 -4.12
N GLN A 51 5.90 -2.58 -5.32
CA GLN A 51 7.28 -2.11 -5.48
C GLN A 51 7.52 -0.74 -4.85
N PHE A 52 6.65 0.24 -5.13
CA PHE A 52 6.78 1.58 -4.55
C PHE A 52 6.56 1.59 -3.03
N MET A 53 5.62 0.77 -2.52
CA MET A 53 5.41 0.66 -1.08
C MET A 53 6.62 0.01 -0.38
N ALA A 54 7.25 -0.99 -1.00
CA ALA A 54 8.49 -1.58 -0.49
C ALA A 54 9.64 -0.56 -0.47
N GLN A 55 9.77 0.28 -1.51
CA GLN A 55 10.73 1.39 -1.51
C GLN A 55 10.44 2.40 -0.39
N ALA A 56 9.17 2.75 -0.16
CA ALA A 56 8.77 3.62 0.93
C ALA A 56 9.18 3.06 2.30
N LEU A 57 8.91 1.77 2.55
CA LEU A 57 9.25 1.08 3.80
C LEU A 57 10.77 1.06 4.10
N ASN A 58 11.59 1.01 3.06
CA ASN A 58 13.05 1.03 3.17
C ASN A 58 13.62 2.43 3.37
N HIS A 59 12.81 3.48 3.17
CA HIS A 59 13.30 4.85 3.30
C HIS A 59 13.34 5.27 4.79
N PRO A 60 14.39 6.00 5.22
CA PRO A 60 14.60 6.34 6.64
C PRO A 60 13.68 7.43 7.19
N ASP A 61 13.03 8.20 6.33
CA ASP A 61 12.15 9.31 6.71
C ASP A 61 10.79 8.86 7.25
N LEU A 62 10.35 7.63 6.91
CA LEU A 62 9.13 7.08 7.49
C LEU A 62 9.34 6.74 8.96
N ASN A 63 8.52 7.32 9.83
CA ASN A 63 8.48 6.98 11.23
C ASN A 63 7.82 5.61 11.47
N ARG A 64 7.86 5.13 12.71
CA ARG A 64 7.34 3.80 13.07
C ARG A 64 5.86 3.63 12.70
N ALA A 65 5.01 4.63 12.97
CA ALA A 65 3.59 4.55 12.69
C ALA A 65 3.31 4.54 11.17
N GLU A 66 4.05 5.34 10.41
CA GLU A 66 3.97 5.36 8.95
C GLU A 66 4.41 4.02 8.35
N LYS A 67 5.49 3.41 8.88
CA LYS A 67 5.92 2.07 8.47
C LYS A 67 4.88 0.99 8.81
N GLN A 68 4.23 1.07 9.97
CA GLN A 68 3.16 0.15 10.34
C GLN A 68 1.96 0.29 9.38
N ASN A 69 1.54 1.51 9.05
CA ASN A 69 0.50 1.77 8.06
C ASN A 69 0.89 1.27 6.66
N ALA A 70 2.12 1.56 6.22
CA ALA A 70 2.65 1.12 4.93
C ALA A 70 2.64 -0.41 4.79
N ARG A 71 3.00 -1.15 5.84
CA ARG A 71 2.89 -2.62 5.86
C ARG A 71 1.44 -3.09 5.78
N PHE A 72 0.52 -2.42 6.46
CA PHE A 72 -0.90 -2.75 6.38
C PHE A 72 -1.44 -2.58 4.96
N TYR A 73 -1.11 -1.47 4.30
CA TYR A 73 -1.47 -1.25 2.89
C TYR A 73 -0.80 -2.26 1.96
N LEU A 74 0.47 -2.60 2.19
CA LEU A 74 1.17 -3.62 1.40
C LEU A 74 0.47 -4.99 1.47
N ALA A 75 0.01 -5.39 2.66
CA ALA A 75 -0.82 -6.60 2.79
C ALA A 75 -2.11 -6.49 1.97
N GLY A 76 -2.76 -5.32 1.98
CA GLY A 76 -3.93 -5.02 1.13
C GLY A 76 -3.63 -5.15 -0.35
N PHE A 77 -2.53 -4.58 -0.82
CA PHE A 77 -2.12 -4.65 -2.21
C PHE A 77 -1.86 -6.08 -2.66
N TYR A 78 -1.19 -6.89 -1.83
CA TYR A 78 -1.00 -8.32 -2.11
C TYR A 78 -2.33 -9.08 -2.18
N ALA A 79 -3.27 -8.79 -1.28
CA ALA A 79 -4.59 -9.43 -1.30
C ALA A 79 -5.38 -9.08 -2.57
N ASP A 80 -5.39 -7.81 -2.97
CA ASP A 80 -6.07 -7.37 -4.19
C ASP A 80 -5.40 -7.93 -5.45
N ALA A 81 -4.07 -8.13 -5.42
CA ALA A 81 -3.31 -8.84 -6.44
C ALA A 81 -3.53 -10.36 -6.45
N GLN A 82 -4.44 -10.89 -5.61
CA GLN A 82 -4.68 -12.33 -5.40
C GLN A 82 -3.47 -13.11 -4.85
N ASN A 83 -2.45 -12.41 -4.36
CA ASN A 83 -1.29 -13.00 -3.70
C ASN A 83 -1.54 -13.11 -2.18
N VAL A 84 -2.50 -13.97 -1.82
CA VAL A 84 -2.98 -14.11 -0.44
C VAL A 84 -1.87 -14.59 0.50
N ASP A 85 -0.96 -15.44 0.02
CA ASP A 85 0.17 -15.93 0.83
C ASP A 85 1.08 -14.79 1.29
N MET A 86 1.42 -13.86 0.39
CA MET A 86 2.23 -12.69 0.76
C MET A 86 1.46 -11.73 1.66
N ALA A 87 0.16 -11.52 1.41
CA ALA A 87 -0.67 -10.73 2.29
C ALA A 87 -0.66 -11.27 3.73
N ARG A 88 -0.85 -12.59 3.89
CA ARG A 88 -0.79 -13.27 5.19
C ARG A 88 0.57 -13.12 5.85
N ARG A 89 1.68 -13.34 5.13
CA ARG A 89 3.04 -13.18 5.67
C ARG A 89 3.30 -11.79 6.24
N VAL A 90 2.87 -10.75 5.53
CA VAL A 90 3.00 -9.37 6.01
C VAL A 90 2.19 -9.16 7.28
N LEU A 91 0.93 -9.61 7.30
CA LEU A 91 0.05 -9.48 8.48
C LEU A 91 0.57 -10.25 9.70
N PHE A 92 1.12 -11.45 9.51
CA PHE A 92 1.76 -12.21 10.59
C PHE A 92 2.95 -11.45 11.18
N THR A 93 3.85 -10.95 10.34
CA THR A 93 5.01 -10.15 10.80
C THR A 93 4.55 -8.92 11.59
N MET A 94 3.49 -8.24 11.14
CA MET A 94 2.92 -7.11 11.87
C MET A 94 2.40 -7.50 13.26
N LEU A 95 1.79 -8.68 13.39
CA LEU A 95 1.24 -9.18 14.65
C LEU A 95 2.31 -9.78 15.57
N GLU A 96 3.45 -10.22 15.04
CA GLU A 96 4.63 -10.56 15.84
C GLU A 96 5.24 -9.31 16.49
N GLU A 97 5.31 -8.21 15.74
CA GLU A 97 5.82 -6.92 16.24
C GLU A 97 4.84 -6.21 17.18
N ASP A 98 3.54 -6.26 16.86
CA ASP A 98 2.45 -5.65 17.63
C ASP A 98 1.23 -6.60 17.68
N PRO A 99 1.20 -7.52 18.66
CA PRO A 99 0.09 -8.47 18.81
C PRO A 99 -1.27 -7.78 19.01
N GLY A 100 -1.28 -6.54 19.50
CA GLY A 100 -2.49 -5.75 19.74
C GLY A 100 -3.04 -5.04 18.51
N PHE A 101 -2.36 -5.11 17.36
CA PHE A 101 -2.77 -4.40 16.15
C PHE A 101 -4.02 -5.02 15.51
N GLN A 102 -5.18 -4.63 16.04
CA GLN A 102 -6.48 -5.18 15.68
C GLN A 102 -6.80 -5.14 14.17
N PRO A 103 -6.42 -4.09 13.40
CA PRO A 103 -6.66 -4.10 11.96
C PRO A 103 -6.01 -5.28 11.24
N ALA A 104 -4.76 -5.63 11.55
CA ALA A 104 -4.09 -6.77 10.92
C ALA A 104 -4.74 -8.11 11.31
N ARG A 105 -5.15 -8.26 12.57
CA ARG A 105 -5.85 -9.46 13.05
C ARG A 105 -7.16 -9.69 12.31
N VAL A 106 -7.99 -8.64 12.21
CA VAL A 106 -9.28 -8.72 11.51
C VAL A 106 -9.07 -8.99 10.03
N PHE A 107 -8.07 -8.38 9.40
CA PHE A 107 -7.79 -8.62 8.00
C PHE A 107 -7.34 -10.07 7.76
N LEU A 108 -6.43 -10.58 8.58
CA LEU A 108 -5.96 -11.97 8.50
C LEU A 108 -7.11 -12.98 8.65
N GLN A 109 -8.03 -12.75 9.59
CA GLN A 109 -9.22 -13.59 9.76
C GLN A 109 -10.08 -13.64 8.48
N ARG A 110 -10.31 -12.49 7.84
CA ARG A 110 -11.08 -12.41 6.59
C ARG A 110 -10.43 -13.18 5.45
N LEU A 111 -9.10 -13.06 5.32
CA LEU A 111 -8.33 -13.82 4.32
C LEU A 111 -8.33 -15.33 4.59
N ASN A 112 -8.60 -15.79 5.80
CA ASN A 112 -8.68 -17.22 6.10
C ASN A 112 -10.07 -17.77 5.80
N ALA A 113 -11.13 -17.03 6.14
CA ALA A 113 -12.52 -17.43 5.94
C ALA A 113 -12.97 -17.51 4.46
N THR A 114 -12.18 -16.96 3.53
CA THR A 114 -12.48 -16.98 2.08
C THR A 114 -11.90 -18.21 1.36
N HIS A 115 -11.14 -19.05 2.06
CA HIS A 115 -10.49 -20.24 1.52
C HIS A 115 -10.95 -21.56 2.18
N GLU A 116 -12.04 -21.50 2.96
CA GLU A 116 -12.78 -22.65 3.51
C GLU A 116 -14.08 -22.86 2.71
#